data_AF-A0A6A6HQ04-F1
#
_entry.id   AF-A0A6A6HQ04-F1
#
_cell.length_a   1.000
_cell.length_b   1.000
_cell.length_c   1.000
_cell.angle_alpha   90.00
_cell.angle_beta   90.00
_cell.angle_gamma   90.00
#
_symmetry.space_group_name_H-M   'P 1'
#
loop_
_entity.id
_entity.type
_entity.pdbx_description
1 polymer ?
#
loop_
_entity_poly.entity_id
_entity_poly.type
_entity_poly.pdbx_seq_one_letter_code
_entity_poly.pdbx_strand_id
1 'polypeptide(L)'
;MKGFDMIVQSHPECAAIVCGALKLVLILAHCYVTFFEKLAEFLERLALEMPSYERILANPSWNVSVSLKASMQELYVAIFDFFQAVLGVFRKSSGGLKRTPKIIVDILRRPFDVRFRDIIYRFQLHRDIVFMELELLEAEEATKDRRASADDREAAAEHRKEAKQYERDAQRTRQQLLDLMEQTMRLSEQHARDNKLGRIRKWINPSSFSDDLEKAQEMREKRTNEWFWDTPFSKSWKQSSESTRTGSRHFSANVAWVRGKSS
;
A
#
# COMPACT_ATOMS: atom_id res chain seq x y z
N MET A 1 30.64 26.74 -2.04
CA MET A 1 31.06 28.04 -1.47
C MET A 1 29.84 28.75 -0.85
N LYS A 2 28.99 28.04 -0.09
CA LYS A 2 27.78 28.59 0.56
C LYS A 2 27.90 28.57 2.09
N GLY A 3 28.74 27.70 2.66
CA GLY A 3 29.05 27.66 4.09
C GLY A 3 29.83 28.88 4.58
N PHE A 4 30.64 29.50 3.73
CA PHE A 4 31.33 30.76 4.07
C PHE A 4 30.35 31.94 4.16
N ASP A 5 29.33 31.97 3.30
CA ASP A 5 28.26 32.98 3.34
C ASP A 5 27.38 32.86 4.60
N MET A 6 27.25 31.66 5.19
CA MET A 6 26.46 31.46 6.41
C MET A 6 27.18 31.95 7.68
N ILE A 7 28.51 31.81 7.75
CA ILE A 7 29.33 32.41 8.82
C ILE A 7 29.33 33.94 8.70
N VAL A 8 29.36 34.46 7.47
CA VAL A 8 29.21 35.89 7.17
C VAL A 8 27.80 36.41 7.56
N GLN A 9 26.75 35.58 7.45
CA GLN A 9 25.38 35.97 7.83
C GLN A 9 25.12 35.92 9.35
N SER A 10 25.84 35.10 10.11
CA SER A 10 25.60 34.92 11.55
C SER A 10 26.35 35.95 12.40
N HIS A 11 27.61 36.23 12.07
CA HIS A 11 28.49 37.21 12.73
C HIS A 11 29.41 37.89 11.70
N PRO A 12 28.91 38.91 10.97
CA PRO A 12 29.66 39.57 9.90
C PRO A 12 30.97 40.20 10.41
N GLU A 13 31.01 40.65 11.67
CA GLU A 13 32.24 41.15 12.30
C GLU A 13 33.36 40.11 12.38
N CYS A 14 33.05 38.87 12.78
CA CYS A 14 34.03 37.79 12.91
C CYS A 14 34.54 37.35 11.53
N ALA A 15 33.64 37.21 10.56
CA ALA A 15 34.00 36.85 9.20
C ALA A 15 34.86 37.93 8.53
N ALA A 16 34.54 39.21 8.73
CA ALA A 16 35.33 40.33 8.21
C ALA A 16 36.76 40.36 8.79
N ILE A 17 36.91 40.06 10.09
CA ILE A 17 38.23 39.97 10.74
C ILE A 17 39.05 38.83 10.15
N VAL A 18 38.47 37.63 9.99
CA VAL A 18 39.16 36.47 9.42
C VAL A 18 39.55 36.73 7.96
N CYS A 19 38.64 37.27 7.16
CA CYS A 19 38.92 37.64 5.76
C CYS A 19 39.99 38.72 5.66
N GLY A 20 39.96 39.72 6.54
CA GLY A 20 40.98 40.77 6.61
C GLY A 20 42.36 40.23 6.96
N ALA A 21 42.43 39.32 7.95
CA ALA A 21 43.68 38.65 8.33
C ALA A 21 44.23 37.76 7.22
N LEU A 22 43.37 37.00 6.54
CA LEU A 22 43.73 36.18 5.38
C LEU A 22 44.27 37.04 4.24
N LYS A 23 43.58 38.13 3.91
CA LYS A 23 44.02 39.09 2.89
C LYS A 23 45.38 39.70 3.23
N LEU A 24 45.60 40.05 4.50
CA LEU A 24 46.88 40.55 4.98
C LEU A 24 47.99 39.51 4.80
N VAL A 25 47.75 38.26 5.17
CA VAL A 25 48.70 37.15 5.00
C VAL A 25 49.07 36.97 3.53
N LEU A 26 48.08 36.97 2.62
CA LEU A 26 48.32 36.83 1.18
C LEU A 26 49.13 38.00 0.61
N ILE A 27 48.82 39.23 1.01
CA ILE A 27 49.59 40.42 0.62
C ILE A 27 51.02 40.35 1.17
N LEU A 28 51.26 39.79 2.34
CA LEU A 28 52.62 39.66 2.86
C LEU A 28 53.40 38.55 2.15
N ALA A 29 52.72 37.48 1.75
CA ALA A 29 53.32 36.33 1.09
C ALA A 29 53.59 36.55 -0.41
N HIS A 30 52.87 37.43 -1.10
CA HIS A 30 52.94 37.57 -2.57
C HIS A 30 54.35 37.87 -3.12
N CYS A 31 55.22 38.51 -2.33
CA CYS A 31 56.61 38.78 -2.70
C CYS A 31 57.53 37.54 -2.66
N TYR A 32 57.02 36.39 -2.20
CA TYR A 32 57.79 35.17 -1.92
C TYR A 32 57.14 33.99 -2.64
N VAL A 33 57.40 33.85 -3.94
CA VAL A 33 56.69 32.94 -4.86
C VAL A 33 56.53 31.51 -4.33
N THR A 34 57.62 30.83 -3.94
CA THR A 34 57.56 29.44 -3.46
C THR A 34 56.80 29.28 -2.14
N PHE A 35 56.89 30.27 -1.26
CA PHE A 35 56.13 30.30 -0.01
C PHE A 35 54.64 30.56 -0.28
N PHE A 36 54.34 31.47 -1.20
CA PHE A 36 53.00 31.81 -1.63
C PHE A 36 52.30 30.64 -2.32
N GLU A 37 52.97 29.91 -3.20
CA GLU A 37 52.44 28.70 -3.84
C GLU A 37 52.04 27.64 -2.80
N LYS A 38 52.91 27.37 -1.82
CA LYS A 38 52.61 26.42 -0.74
C LYS A 38 51.48 26.87 0.18
N LEU A 39 51.41 28.18 0.45
CA LEU A 39 50.31 28.78 1.19
C LEU A 39 48.99 28.65 0.40
N ALA A 40 49.00 28.91 -0.91
CA ALA A 40 47.83 28.76 -1.77
C ALA A 40 47.37 27.29 -1.84
N GLU A 41 48.31 26.35 -2.00
CA GLU A 41 48.03 24.90 -1.98
C GLU A 41 47.37 24.47 -0.65
N PHE A 42 47.84 25.00 0.48
CA PHE A 42 47.22 24.75 1.78
C PHE A 42 45.81 25.34 1.88
N LEU A 43 45.60 26.57 1.41
CA LEU A 43 44.29 27.23 1.43
C LEU A 43 43.28 26.54 0.50
N GLU A 44 43.72 26.05 -0.65
CA GLU A 44 42.89 25.28 -1.57
C GLU A 44 42.45 23.95 -0.95
N ARG A 45 43.39 23.24 -0.31
CA ARG A 45 43.05 22.04 0.48
C ARG A 45 42.02 22.37 1.55
N LEU A 46 42.25 23.42 2.34
CA LEU A 46 41.30 23.87 3.36
C LEU A 46 39.91 24.11 2.76
N ALA A 47 39.81 24.83 1.64
CA ALA A 47 38.55 25.12 0.98
C ALA A 47 37.80 23.86 0.48
N LEU A 48 38.53 22.85 0.01
CA LEU A 48 37.96 21.57 -0.44
C LEU A 48 37.37 20.74 0.71
N GLU A 49 37.90 20.88 1.94
CA GLU A 49 37.45 20.10 3.09
C GLU A 49 36.30 20.74 3.88
N MET A 50 36.03 22.04 3.68
CA MET A 50 34.92 22.77 4.34
C MET A 50 33.48 22.31 3.98
N PRO A 51 33.16 21.65 2.85
CA PRO A 51 31.79 21.19 2.56
C PRO A 51 31.21 20.20 3.57
N SER A 52 32.04 19.53 4.37
CA SER A 52 31.61 18.60 5.43
C SER A 52 30.70 19.24 6.48
N TYR A 53 30.83 20.55 6.71
CA TYR A 53 29.98 21.31 7.64
C TYR A 53 28.58 21.57 7.07
N GLU A 54 28.46 21.77 5.75
CA GLU A 54 27.15 21.95 5.10
C GLU A 54 26.30 20.69 5.26
N ARG A 55 26.93 19.50 5.27
CA ARG A 55 26.24 18.21 5.45
C ARG A 55 25.66 18.02 6.85
N ILE A 56 26.40 18.42 7.89
CA ILE A 56 25.90 18.37 9.28
C ILE A 56 24.70 19.30 9.44
N LEU A 57 24.80 20.52 8.90
CA LEU A 57 23.71 21.51 8.98
C LEU A 57 22.47 21.09 8.20
N ALA A 58 22.65 20.40 7.07
CA ALA A 58 21.54 19.89 6.27
C ALA A 58 20.75 18.77 6.97
N ASN A 59 21.34 18.09 7.96
CA ASN A 59 20.75 16.92 8.62
C ASN A 59 20.62 17.14 10.13
N PRO A 60 19.62 17.90 10.60
CA PRO A 60 19.43 18.20 12.02
C PRO A 60 19.04 16.98 12.86
N SER A 61 18.65 15.87 12.23
CA SER A 61 18.38 14.59 12.88
C SER A 61 19.65 13.85 13.30
N TRP A 62 20.82 14.23 12.79
CA TRP A 62 22.08 13.57 13.15
C TRP A 62 22.46 13.86 14.59
N ASN A 63 22.72 12.79 15.34
CA ASN A 63 23.26 12.90 16.69
C ASN A 63 24.78 13.13 16.60
N VAL A 64 25.18 14.39 16.59
CA VAL A 64 26.60 14.79 16.51
C VAL A 64 27.33 14.29 17.74
N SER A 65 28.28 13.37 17.53
CA SER A 65 29.09 12.80 18.62
C SER A 65 29.95 13.86 19.30
N VAL A 66 30.27 13.66 20.57
CA VAL A 66 31.20 14.53 21.32
C VAL A 66 32.58 14.55 20.62
N SER A 67 32.98 13.41 20.07
CA SER A 67 34.20 13.22 19.27
C SER A 67 34.21 14.08 18.01
N LEU A 68 33.12 14.09 17.25
CA LEU A 68 32.96 14.91 16.04
C LEU A 68 33.04 16.40 16.39
N LYS A 69 32.33 16.85 17.42
CA LYS A 69 32.37 18.26 17.86
C LYS A 69 33.77 18.68 18.30
N ALA A 70 34.45 17.85 19.09
CA ALA A 70 35.82 18.12 19.55
C ALA A 70 36.81 18.19 18.37
N SER A 71 36.70 17.27 17.43
CA SER A 71 37.56 17.25 16.24
C SER A 71 37.32 18.46 15.32
N MET A 72 36.06 18.87 15.17
CA MET A 72 35.73 20.11 14.44
C MET A 72 36.34 21.34 15.10
N GLN A 73 36.27 21.43 16.44
CA GLN A 73 36.88 22.51 17.19
C GLN A 73 38.40 22.54 16.98
N GLU A 74 39.07 21.39 17.12
CA GLU A 74 40.53 21.29 16.91
C GLU A 74 40.94 21.63 15.48
N LEU A 75 40.11 21.31 14.49
CA LEU A 75 40.34 21.70 13.09
C LEU A 75 40.34 23.23 12.95
N TYR A 76 39.36 23.93 13.52
CA TYR A 76 39.36 25.41 13.53
C TYR A 76 40.55 25.99 14.29
N VAL A 77 40.91 25.41 15.43
CA VAL A 77 42.10 25.83 16.21
C VAL A 77 43.36 25.70 15.34
N ALA A 78 43.54 24.57 14.64
CA ALA A 78 44.68 24.35 13.77
C ALA A 78 44.74 25.37 12.61
N ILE A 79 43.59 25.78 12.07
CA ILE A 79 43.51 26.84 11.05
C ILE A 79 43.99 28.20 11.62
N PHE A 80 43.53 28.57 12.82
CA PHE A 80 43.95 29.83 13.44
C PHE A 80 45.44 29.80 13.83
N ASP A 81 45.91 28.69 14.40
CA ASP A 81 47.33 28.46 14.70
C ASP A 81 48.19 28.60 13.43
N PHE A 82 47.72 28.05 12.30
CA PHE A 82 48.39 28.18 11.02
C PHE A 82 48.53 29.64 10.59
N PHE A 83 47.44 30.41 10.55
CA PHE A 83 47.49 31.82 10.16
C PHE A 83 48.35 32.66 11.09
N GLN A 84 48.28 32.40 12.40
CA GLN A 84 49.13 33.06 13.38
C GLN A 84 50.61 32.74 13.16
N ALA A 85 50.94 31.48 12.86
CA ALA A 85 52.30 31.06 12.54
C ALA A 85 52.81 31.71 11.25
N VAL A 86 51.97 31.81 10.22
CA VAL A 86 52.30 32.51 8.97
C VAL A 86 52.54 34.00 9.21
N LEU A 87 51.69 34.68 9.99
CA LEU A 87 51.94 36.08 10.38
C LEU A 87 53.25 36.26 11.16
N GLY A 88 53.63 35.27 11.98
CA GLY A 88 54.92 35.24 12.69
C GLY A 88 56.14 35.18 11.77
N VAL A 89 56.00 34.69 10.53
CA VAL A 89 57.07 34.75 9.51
C VAL A 89 57.37 36.21 9.16
N PHE A 90 56.35 37.06 9.07
CA PHE A 90 56.48 38.45 8.61
C PHE A 90 56.60 39.47 9.74
N ARG A 91 56.15 39.15 10.96
CA ARG A 91 56.11 40.09 12.11
C ARG A 91 57.29 39.91 13.07
N LYS A 92 57.78 41.02 13.62
CA LYS A 92 58.73 41.05 14.75
C LYS A 92 57.99 40.78 16.07
N SER A 93 58.75 40.38 17.10
CA SER A 93 58.25 40.29 18.47
C SER A 93 57.71 41.63 19.01
N SER A 94 58.18 42.76 18.47
CA SER A 94 57.73 44.11 18.81
C SER A 94 56.47 44.57 18.06
N GLY A 95 55.79 43.70 17.32
CA GLY A 95 54.54 44.00 16.60
C GLY A 95 54.70 44.60 15.19
N GLY A 96 55.86 45.16 14.85
CA GLY A 96 56.15 45.69 13.51
C GLY A 96 56.58 44.63 12.48
N LEU A 97 56.61 44.98 11.19
CA LEU A 97 57.07 44.09 10.11
C LEU A 97 58.59 43.83 10.15
N LYS A 98 59.01 42.60 9.84
CA LYS A 98 60.42 42.24 9.62
C LYS A 98 60.90 42.89 8.32
N ARG A 99 62.21 43.19 8.24
CA ARG A 99 62.83 43.68 7.00
C ARG A 99 62.89 42.54 5.98
N THR A 100 62.67 42.84 4.70
CA THR A 100 62.63 41.86 3.58
C THR A 100 63.80 40.87 3.57
N PRO A 101 65.08 41.28 3.72
CA PRO A 101 66.19 40.32 3.70
C PRO A 101 66.13 39.30 4.85
N LYS A 102 65.65 39.73 6.03
CA LYS A 102 65.49 38.85 7.19
C LYS A 102 64.37 37.82 6.97
N ILE A 103 63.32 38.19 6.24
CA ILE A 103 62.22 37.28 5.87
C ILE A 103 62.72 36.25 4.85
N ILE A 104 63.44 36.68 3.80
CA ILE A 104 64.03 35.78 2.79
C ILE A 104 64.91 34.72 3.47
N VAL A 105 65.81 35.14 4.37
CA VAL A 105 66.68 34.21 5.11
C VAL A 105 65.88 33.26 6.00
N ASP A 106 64.82 33.74 6.66
CA ASP A 106 63.95 32.91 7.51
C ASP A 106 63.19 31.85 6.70
N ILE A 107 62.69 32.21 5.51
CA ILE A 107 61.99 31.31 4.58
C ILE A 107 62.97 30.26 4.03
N LEU A 108 64.14 30.67 3.57
CA LEU A 108 65.14 29.75 3.00
C LEU A 108 65.71 28.78 4.04
N ARG A 109 65.82 29.20 5.31
CA ARG A 109 66.39 28.37 6.38
C ARG A 109 65.44 27.29 6.87
N ARG A 110 64.14 27.56 6.89
CA ARG A 110 63.13 26.59 7.32
C ARG A 110 62.02 26.56 6.28
N PRO A 111 62.09 25.60 5.32
CA PRO A 111 61.08 25.43 4.29
C PRO A 111 59.67 25.30 4.89
N PHE A 112 58.67 25.68 4.11
CA PHE A 112 57.27 25.71 4.51
C PHE A 112 56.83 24.42 5.22
N ASP A 113 57.08 23.26 4.59
CA ASP A 113 56.64 21.96 5.10
C ASP A 113 57.30 21.57 6.44
N VAL A 114 58.53 22.03 6.69
CA VAL A 114 59.22 21.80 7.97
C VAL A 114 58.74 22.79 9.04
N ARG A 115 58.33 23.99 8.63
CA ARG A 115 57.83 25.03 9.53
C ARG A 115 56.44 24.70 10.05
N PHE A 116 55.57 24.24 9.16
CA PHE A 116 54.15 24.04 9.46
C PHE A 116 53.78 22.56 9.62
N ARG A 117 54.75 21.65 9.62
CA ARG A 117 54.54 20.19 9.73
C ARG A 117 53.52 19.80 10.78
N ASP A 118 53.72 20.23 12.02
CA ASP A 118 52.91 19.79 13.15
C ASP A 118 51.48 20.33 13.04
N ILE A 119 51.31 21.54 12.50
CA ILE A 119 50.01 22.17 12.28
C ILE A 119 49.26 21.47 11.14
N ILE A 120 49.96 21.17 10.03
CA ILE A 120 49.41 20.43 8.90
C ILE A 120 49.00 19.02 9.35
N TYR A 121 49.82 18.35 10.15
CA TYR A 121 49.53 17.03 10.70
C TYR A 121 48.29 17.04 11.61
N ARG A 122 48.20 17.99 12.55
CA ARG A 122 47.01 18.15 13.41
C ARG A 122 45.75 18.40 12.58
N PHE A 123 45.85 19.28 11.58
CA PHE A 123 44.75 19.56 10.67
C PHE A 123 44.28 18.28 9.94
N GLN A 124 45.21 17.51 9.36
CA GLN A 124 44.90 16.26 8.66
C GLN A 124 44.27 15.22 9.59
N LEU A 125 44.83 15.03 10.79
CA LEU A 125 44.31 14.09 11.77
C LEU A 125 42.84 14.39 12.13
N HIS A 126 42.54 15.63 12.50
CA HIS A 126 41.18 16.00 12.90
C HIS A 126 40.23 16.02 11.70
N ARG A 127 40.73 16.34 10.51
CA ARG A 127 39.99 16.22 9.26
C ARG A 127 39.57 14.77 9.01
N ASP A 128 40.48 13.81 9.11
CA ASP A 128 40.19 12.40 8.87
C ASP A 128 39.16 11.87 9.88
N ILE A 129 39.26 12.28 11.15
CA ILE A 129 38.26 11.92 12.19
C ILE A 129 36.88 12.47 11.81
N VAL A 130 36.80 13.74 11.40
CA VAL A 130 35.53 14.36 10.97
C VAL A 130 34.93 13.60 9.79
N PHE A 131 35.74 13.22 8.79
CA PHE A 131 35.25 12.45 7.65
C PHE A 131 34.73 11.07 8.05
N MET A 132 35.48 10.33 8.86
CA MET A 132 35.05 9.01 9.32
C MET A 132 33.77 9.05 10.13
N GLU A 133 33.62 10.02 11.04
CA GLU A 133 32.40 10.19 11.83
C GLU A 133 31.20 10.56 10.94
N LEU A 134 31.40 11.36 9.89
CA LEU A 134 30.35 11.69 8.92
C LEU A 134 29.92 10.47 8.10
N GLU A 135 30.88 9.68 7.61
CA GLU A 135 30.57 8.43 6.90
C GLU A 135 29.82 7.45 7.79
N LEU A 136 30.17 7.38 9.08
CA LEU A 136 29.46 6.57 10.06
C LEU A 136 28.01 7.04 10.23
N LEU A 137 27.77 8.34 10.38
CA LEU A 137 26.43 8.91 10.50
C LEU A 137 25.58 8.64 9.25
N GLU A 138 26.16 8.80 8.06
CA GLU A 138 25.48 8.48 6.79
C GLU A 138 25.14 6.99 6.69
N ALA A 139 26.05 6.11 7.11
CA ALA A 139 25.82 4.67 7.11
C ALA A 139 24.74 4.24 8.12
N GLU A 140 24.75 4.82 9.32
CA GLU A 140 23.72 4.57 10.33
C GLU A 140 22.33 4.92 9.79
N GLU A 141 22.18 6.09 9.17
CA GLU A 141 20.89 6.51 8.61
C GLU A 141 20.44 5.58 7.47
N ALA A 142 21.34 5.23 6.55
CA ALA A 142 21.05 4.29 5.48
C ALA A 142 20.63 2.91 6.01
N THR A 143 21.16 2.48 7.16
CA THR A 143 20.74 1.22 7.79
C THR A 143 19.35 1.32 8.44
N LYS A 144 19.01 2.45 9.05
CA LYS A 144 17.67 2.70 9.60
C LYS A 144 16.63 2.69 8.49
N ASP A 145 16.87 3.41 7.40
CA ASP A 145 15.98 3.46 6.24
C ASP A 145 15.77 2.07 5.62
N ARG A 146 16.85 1.28 5.53
CA ARG A 146 16.79 -0.08 5.01
C ARG A 146 15.97 -1.00 5.91
N ARG A 147 16.08 -0.85 7.24
CA ARG A 147 15.29 -1.62 8.22
C ARG A 147 13.82 -1.23 8.15
N ALA A 148 13.50 0.07 8.22
CA ALA A 148 12.13 0.56 8.07
C ALA A 148 11.49 0.07 6.76
N SER A 149 12.23 0.16 5.65
CA SER A 149 11.77 -0.35 4.35
C SER A 149 11.58 -1.88 4.33
N ALA A 150 12.34 -2.63 5.14
CA ALA A 150 12.19 -4.09 5.23
C ALA A 150 10.95 -4.45 6.05
N ASP A 151 10.75 -3.79 7.18
CA ASP A 151 9.60 -3.97 8.06
C ASP A 151 8.29 -3.64 7.31
N ASP A 152 8.26 -2.53 6.55
CA ASP A 152 7.13 -2.15 5.70
C ASP A 152 6.82 -3.21 4.63
N ARG A 153 7.86 -3.81 4.04
CA ARG A 153 7.68 -4.88 3.03
C ARG A 153 7.13 -6.15 3.66
N GLU A 154 7.54 -6.48 4.88
CA GLU A 154 7.06 -7.64 5.62
C GLU A 154 5.59 -7.47 6.00
N ALA A 155 5.22 -6.33 6.60
CA ALA A 155 3.82 -6.00 6.91
C ALA A 155 2.94 -6.02 5.65
N ALA A 156 3.42 -5.42 4.54
CA ALA A 156 2.71 -5.49 3.27
C ALA A 156 2.61 -6.93 2.71
N ALA A 157 3.58 -7.81 2.99
CA ALA A 157 3.51 -9.20 2.59
C ALA A 157 2.49 -9.99 3.41
N GLU A 158 2.36 -9.72 4.70
CA GLU A 158 1.34 -10.32 5.56
C GLU A 158 -0.07 -9.94 5.13
N HIS A 159 -0.34 -8.65 4.95
CA HIS A 159 -1.63 -8.19 4.42
C HIS A 159 -1.98 -8.81 3.06
N ARG A 160 -0.99 -9.01 2.18
CA ARG A 160 -1.19 -9.73 0.91
C ARG A 160 -1.52 -11.21 1.10
N LYS A 161 -0.97 -11.88 2.13
CA LYS A 161 -1.30 -13.27 2.44
C LYS A 161 -2.73 -13.39 2.97
N GLU A 162 -3.12 -12.50 3.90
CA GLU A 162 -4.46 -12.44 4.47
C GLU A 162 -5.52 -12.18 3.38
N ALA A 163 -5.27 -11.19 2.51
CA ALA A 163 -6.17 -10.88 1.40
C ALA A 163 -6.37 -12.10 0.47
N LYS A 164 -5.29 -12.83 0.16
CA LYS A 164 -5.36 -14.06 -0.63
C LYS A 164 -6.10 -15.20 0.08
N GLN A 165 -5.99 -15.30 1.41
CA GLN A 165 -6.76 -16.28 2.18
C GLN A 165 -8.25 -15.94 2.15
N TYR A 166 -8.59 -14.67 2.40
CA TYR A 166 -9.97 -14.21 2.35
C TYR A 166 -10.62 -14.45 0.98
N GLU A 167 -9.88 -14.18 -0.11
CA GLU A 167 -10.34 -14.45 -1.47
C GLU A 167 -10.59 -15.94 -1.72
N ARG A 168 -9.71 -16.83 -1.24
CA ARG A 168 -9.89 -18.28 -1.33
C ARG A 168 -11.10 -18.76 -0.55
N ASP A 169 -11.32 -18.23 0.65
CA ASP A 169 -12.46 -18.62 1.49
C ASP A 169 -13.79 -18.09 0.94
N ALA A 170 -13.79 -16.88 0.37
CA ALA A 170 -14.93 -16.35 -0.38
C ALA A 170 -15.26 -17.21 -1.61
N GLN A 171 -14.24 -17.66 -2.36
CA GLN A 171 -14.43 -18.58 -3.48
C GLN A 171 -15.00 -19.94 -3.05
N ARG A 172 -14.49 -20.51 -1.95
CA ARG A 172 -15.02 -21.76 -1.39
C ARG A 172 -16.47 -21.63 -0.96
N THR A 173 -16.79 -20.57 -0.24
CA THR A 173 -18.16 -20.27 0.22
C THR A 173 -19.10 -20.14 -0.97
N ARG A 174 -18.66 -19.44 -2.02
CA ARG A 174 -19.42 -19.30 -3.27
C ARG A 174 -19.66 -20.66 -3.94
N GLN A 175 -18.66 -21.52 -4.02
CA GLN A 175 -18.83 -22.87 -4.58
C GLN A 175 -19.82 -23.70 -3.77
N GLN A 176 -19.71 -23.70 -2.44
CA GLN A 176 -20.66 -24.40 -1.57
C GLN A 176 -22.10 -23.91 -1.77
N LEU A 177 -22.28 -22.59 -1.95
CA LEU A 177 -23.60 -22.02 -2.20
C LEU A 177 -24.18 -22.51 -3.53
N LEU A 178 -23.36 -22.58 -4.58
CA LEU A 178 -23.77 -23.08 -5.89
C LEU A 178 -24.15 -24.56 -5.84
N ASP A 179 -23.36 -25.39 -5.15
CA ASP A 179 -23.66 -26.82 -4.98
C ASP A 179 -24.97 -27.03 -4.20
N LEU A 180 -25.21 -26.24 -3.15
CA LEU A 180 -26.46 -26.29 -2.39
C LEU A 180 -27.66 -25.85 -3.24
N MET A 181 -27.51 -24.80 -4.06
CA MET A 181 -28.53 -24.39 -5.02
C MET A 181 -28.85 -25.50 -6.02
N GLU A 182 -27.84 -26.21 -6.52
CA GLU A 182 -28.06 -27.34 -7.42
C GLU A 182 -28.80 -28.49 -6.74
N GLN A 183 -28.41 -28.85 -5.52
CA GLN A 183 -29.09 -29.89 -4.75
C GLN A 183 -30.55 -29.53 -4.45
N THR A 184 -30.81 -28.29 -4.01
CA THR A 184 -32.17 -27.82 -3.73
C THR A 184 -33.04 -27.80 -5.00
N MET A 185 -32.46 -27.43 -6.15
CA MET A 185 -33.15 -27.50 -7.44
C MET A 185 -33.52 -28.94 -7.81
N ARG A 186 -32.60 -29.90 -7.66
CA ARG A 186 -32.86 -31.34 -7.90
C ARG A 186 -33.97 -31.88 -6.98
N LEU A 187 -33.95 -31.54 -5.70
CA LEU A 187 -34.98 -31.96 -4.75
C LEU A 187 -36.36 -31.35 -5.07
N SER A 188 -36.39 -30.09 -5.51
CA SER A 188 -37.61 -29.42 -5.98
C SER A 188 -38.18 -30.10 -7.22
N GLU A 189 -37.34 -30.47 -8.19
CA GLU A 189 -37.77 -31.23 -9.36
C GLU A 189 -38.34 -32.60 -9.00
N GLN A 190 -37.72 -33.31 -8.05
CA GLN A 190 -38.24 -34.58 -7.55
C GLN A 190 -39.60 -34.39 -6.88
N HIS A 191 -39.73 -33.41 -5.98
CA HIS A 191 -41.02 -33.07 -5.36
C HIS A 191 -42.09 -32.71 -6.39
N ALA A 192 -41.73 -31.98 -7.45
CA ALA A 192 -42.66 -31.65 -8.52
C ALA A 192 -43.10 -32.90 -9.31
N ARG A 193 -42.20 -33.86 -9.56
CA ARG A 193 -42.53 -35.14 -10.19
C ARG A 193 -43.43 -35.98 -9.29
N ASP A 194 -43.09 -36.11 -8.01
CA ASP A 194 -43.86 -36.89 -7.04
C ASP A 194 -45.26 -36.31 -6.84
N ASN A 195 -45.38 -34.99 -6.77
CA ASN A 195 -46.69 -34.31 -6.73
C ASN A 195 -47.52 -34.58 -7.98
N LYS A 196 -46.91 -34.58 -9.17
CA LYS A 196 -47.62 -34.96 -10.41
C LYS A 196 -48.09 -36.40 -10.36
N LEU A 197 -47.23 -37.34 -9.96
CA LEU A 197 -47.59 -38.76 -9.82
C LEU A 197 -48.68 -38.97 -8.77
N GLY A 198 -48.61 -38.28 -7.64
CA GLY A 198 -49.64 -38.31 -6.60
C GLY A 198 -51.00 -37.84 -7.10
N ARG A 199 -51.03 -36.77 -7.91
CA ARG A 199 -52.27 -36.30 -8.57
C ARG A 199 -52.84 -37.33 -9.54
N ILE A 200 -52.00 -37.95 -10.36
CA ILE A 200 -52.42 -39.01 -11.29
C ILE A 200 -52.97 -40.20 -10.50
N ARG A 201 -52.26 -40.66 -9.45
CA ARG A 201 -52.70 -41.78 -8.61
C ARG A 201 -54.04 -41.49 -7.93
N LYS A 202 -54.24 -40.26 -7.44
CA LYS A 202 -55.52 -39.81 -6.87
C LYS A 202 -56.64 -39.74 -7.91
N TRP A 203 -56.33 -39.45 -9.17
CA TRP A 203 -57.30 -39.43 -10.27
C TRP A 203 -57.68 -40.85 -10.75
N ILE A 204 -56.71 -41.76 -10.83
CA ILE A 204 -56.94 -43.15 -11.25
C ILE A 204 -57.70 -43.93 -10.18
N ASN A 205 -57.49 -43.63 -8.89
CA ASN A 205 -58.21 -44.28 -7.82
C ASN A 205 -59.67 -43.82 -7.88
N PRO A 206 -60.65 -44.70 -8.17
CA PRO A 206 -62.03 -44.29 -8.25
C PRO A 206 -62.44 -43.67 -6.92
N SER A 207 -62.91 -42.42 -6.95
CA SER A 207 -63.58 -41.84 -5.79
C SER A 207 -64.78 -42.72 -5.41
N SER A 208 -65.20 -42.68 -4.15
CA SER A 208 -66.25 -43.49 -3.50
C SER A 208 -67.57 -43.69 -4.27
N PHE A 209 -67.78 -42.96 -5.36
CA PHE A 209 -68.77 -43.24 -6.39
C PHE A 209 -68.85 -44.72 -6.79
N SER A 210 -67.73 -45.46 -6.87
CA SER A 210 -67.80 -46.89 -7.22
C SER A 210 -68.59 -47.68 -6.18
N ASP A 211 -68.30 -47.44 -4.89
CA ASP A 211 -68.98 -48.08 -3.76
C ASP A 211 -70.44 -47.60 -3.66
N ASP A 212 -70.69 -46.32 -3.93
CA ASP A 212 -72.04 -45.74 -3.93
C ASP A 212 -72.90 -46.29 -5.09
N LEU A 213 -72.29 -46.50 -6.26
CA LEU A 213 -72.96 -47.08 -7.42
C LEU A 213 -73.20 -48.59 -7.23
N GLU A 214 -72.25 -49.31 -6.65
CA GLU A 214 -72.39 -50.72 -6.32
C GLU A 214 -73.51 -50.93 -5.28
N LYS A 215 -73.55 -50.13 -4.22
CA LYS A 215 -74.70 -50.11 -3.28
C LYS A 215 -76.02 -49.75 -3.95
N ALA A 216 -76.03 -48.76 -4.85
CA ALA A 216 -77.24 -48.39 -5.58
C ALA A 216 -77.70 -49.48 -6.56
N GLN A 217 -76.76 -50.28 -7.09
CA GLN A 217 -77.07 -51.46 -7.92
C GLN A 217 -77.56 -52.63 -7.09
N GLU A 218 -77.01 -52.86 -5.89
CA GLU A 218 -77.49 -53.88 -4.95
C GLU A 218 -78.91 -53.57 -4.45
N MET A 219 -79.25 -52.29 -4.26
CA MET A 219 -80.61 -51.86 -3.92
C MET A 219 -81.61 -51.92 -5.09
N ARG A 220 -81.19 -52.25 -6.32
CA ARG A 220 -82.12 -52.46 -7.44
C ARG A 220 -82.78 -53.82 -7.36
N GLU A 221 -84.07 -53.81 -7.06
CA GLU A 221 -84.91 -55.00 -7.14
C GLU A 221 -85.16 -55.40 -8.61
N LYS A 222 -85.00 -56.69 -8.94
CA LYS A 222 -85.21 -57.20 -10.30
C LYS A 222 -86.70 -57.06 -10.65
N ARG A 223 -86.99 -56.15 -11.59
CA ARG A 223 -88.29 -55.84 -12.27
C ARG A 223 -88.93 -54.48 -11.96
N THR A 224 -88.34 -53.64 -11.12
CA THR A 224 -88.97 -52.34 -10.74
C THR A 224 -89.03 -51.29 -11.85
N ASN A 225 -88.34 -51.49 -12.98
CA ASN A 225 -88.26 -50.52 -14.08
C ASN A 225 -88.99 -50.98 -15.36
N GLU A 226 -89.60 -52.16 -15.37
CA GLU A 226 -90.28 -52.70 -16.56
C GLU A 226 -91.56 -51.90 -16.87
N TRP A 227 -92.24 -51.36 -15.85
CA TRP A 227 -93.44 -50.53 -16.02
C TRP A 227 -93.21 -49.32 -16.92
N PHE A 228 -92.01 -48.73 -16.91
CA PHE A 228 -91.70 -47.57 -17.74
C PHE A 228 -91.78 -47.94 -19.23
N TRP A 229 -91.31 -49.12 -19.62
CA TRP A 229 -91.28 -49.57 -21.02
C TRP A 229 -92.64 -49.96 -21.57
N ASP A 230 -93.61 -50.27 -20.70
CA ASP A 230 -94.97 -50.60 -21.11
C ASP A 230 -95.88 -49.37 -21.30
N THR A 231 -95.45 -48.19 -20.84
CA THR A 231 -96.23 -46.97 -21.04
C THR A 231 -96.32 -46.56 -22.52
N PRO A 232 -97.48 -46.06 -22.99
CA PRO A 232 -97.66 -45.58 -24.35
C PRO A 232 -96.63 -44.50 -24.73
N PHE A 233 -96.28 -43.65 -23.76
CA PHE A 233 -95.26 -42.61 -23.88
C PHE A 233 -93.86 -43.18 -24.20
N SER A 234 -93.45 -44.26 -23.53
CA SER A 234 -92.12 -44.85 -23.77
C SER A 234 -92.04 -45.54 -25.14
N LYS A 235 -93.15 -46.14 -25.58
CA LYS A 235 -93.26 -46.74 -26.92
C LYS A 235 -93.20 -45.68 -28.03
N SER A 236 -93.86 -44.54 -27.85
CA SER A 236 -93.77 -43.42 -28.81
C SER A 236 -92.41 -42.72 -28.78
N TRP A 237 -91.78 -42.59 -27.60
CA TRP A 237 -90.43 -42.04 -27.46
C TRP A 237 -89.36 -42.91 -28.14
N LYS A 238 -89.43 -44.24 -28.00
CA LYS A 238 -88.53 -45.17 -28.70
C LYS A 238 -88.66 -45.10 -30.23
N GLN A 239 -89.86 -44.80 -30.74
CA GLN A 239 -90.14 -44.69 -32.17
C GLN A 239 -89.80 -43.30 -32.75
N SER A 240 -89.47 -42.32 -31.90
CA SER A 240 -89.00 -40.99 -32.31
C SER A 240 -87.52 -41.06 -32.72
N SER A 241 -87.22 -41.82 -33.77
CA SER A 241 -85.94 -41.77 -34.46
C SER A 241 -86.00 -40.66 -35.50
N GLU A 242 -85.52 -39.46 -35.16
CA GLU A 242 -84.58 -38.66 -35.97
C GLU A 242 -84.58 -37.16 -35.65
N SER A 243 -83.41 -36.72 -35.20
CA SER A 243 -82.75 -35.44 -35.48
C SER A 243 -83.58 -34.17 -35.58
N THR A 244 -83.58 -33.39 -34.49
CA THR A 244 -83.33 -31.95 -34.65
C THR A 244 -82.41 -31.46 -33.53
N ARG A 245 -81.12 -31.30 -33.86
CA ARG A 245 -80.22 -30.44 -33.09
C ARG A 245 -80.66 -28.99 -33.30
N THR A 246 -81.71 -28.56 -32.60
CA THR A 246 -82.01 -27.13 -32.47
C THR A 246 -81.19 -26.59 -31.31
N GLY A 247 -80.26 -25.68 -31.61
CA GLY A 247 -79.51 -24.88 -30.64
C GLY A 247 -80.41 -23.88 -29.91
N SER A 248 -81.36 -24.39 -29.13
CA SER A 248 -82.26 -23.63 -28.26
C SER A 248 -82.11 -24.14 -26.83
N ARG A 249 -82.24 -23.25 -25.84
CA ARG A 249 -82.09 -23.53 -24.39
C ARG A 249 -83.18 -24.47 -23.81
N HIS A 250 -83.89 -25.23 -24.65
CA HIS A 250 -84.94 -26.14 -24.26
C HIS A 250 -84.57 -27.57 -24.65
N PHE A 251 -84.85 -28.53 -23.75
CA PHE A 251 -84.56 -29.95 -23.95
C PHE A 251 -85.22 -30.47 -25.24
N SER A 252 -84.46 -31.20 -26.07
CA SER A 252 -84.95 -31.79 -27.32
C SER A 252 -86.07 -32.81 -27.09
N ALA A 253 -86.88 -33.09 -28.12
CA ALA A 253 -87.92 -34.14 -28.12
C ALA A 253 -87.42 -35.55 -27.72
N ASN A 254 -86.10 -35.75 -27.69
CA ASN A 254 -85.46 -37.01 -27.31
C ASN A 254 -85.07 -37.08 -25.82
N VAL A 255 -85.37 -36.07 -25.00
CA VAL A 255 -85.11 -36.10 -23.54
C VAL A 255 -86.42 -36.38 -22.79
N ALA A 256 -86.47 -37.51 -22.09
CA ALA A 256 -87.56 -37.86 -21.20
C ALA A 256 -87.17 -37.57 -19.74
N TRP A 257 -87.95 -36.72 -19.06
CA TRP A 257 -87.84 -36.53 -17.62
C TRP A 257 -88.72 -37.55 -16.91
N VAL A 258 -88.09 -38.51 -16.23
CA VAL A 258 -88.79 -39.53 -15.45
C VAL A 258 -88.61 -39.22 -13.97
N ARG A 259 -89.71 -38.90 -13.29
CA ARG A 259 -89.72 -38.80 -11.84
C ARG A 259 -89.99 -40.19 -11.28
N GLY A 260 -89.06 -40.74 -10.52
CA GLY A 260 -89.26 -42.01 -9.83
C GLY A 260 -90.45 -41.92 -8.87
N LYS A 261 -91.34 -42.92 -8.89
CA LYS A 261 -92.31 -43.11 -7.80
C LYS A 261 -91.58 -43.78 -6.64
N SER A 262 -91.27 -43.01 -5.59
CA SER A 262 -90.99 -43.61 -4.28
C SER A 262 -92.32 -44.15 -3.74
N SER A 263 -92.41 -45.47 -3.59
CA SER A 263 -93.47 -46.11 -2.82
C SER A 263 -92.99 -46.31 -1.40
#